data_AF-A0A3M7P8S5-F1
#
_entry.id   AF-A0A3M7P8S5-F1
#
_cell.length_a   1.000
_cell.length_b   1.000
_cell.length_c   1.000
_cell.angle_alpha   90.00
_cell.angle_beta   90.00
_cell.angle_gamma   90.00
#
_symmetry.space_group_name_H-M   'P 1'
#
loop_
_entity.id
_entity.type
_entity.pdbx_description
1 polymer ?
#
loop_
_entity_poly.entity_id
_entity_poly.type
_entity_poly.pdbx_seq_one_letter_code
_entity_poly.pdbx_strand_id
1 'polypeptide(L)'
;MDSGELVINALPEEILEKIFSFTSQYRDYDNICLVNKKWNRIIDGLRTLNKSTFEDSFQNGQFYFRCFDKVSSPSHRHSHSSAVLDQTMYIFGGLSGTSTSYNDLWALDLNTKIWSRPLTSGNYPSPKAAATMTVHQNSLILYGGYSHPYSYPFNQQ
;
A
#
# COMPACT_ATOMS: atom_id res chain seq x y z
N MET A 1 -16.09 -25.87 -24.69
CA MET A 1 -15.41 -24.91 -23.80
C MET A 1 -15.55 -23.56 -24.47
N ASP A 2 -16.55 -22.75 -24.09
CA ASP A 2 -16.64 -21.28 -24.35
C ASP A 2 -18.06 -20.73 -24.02
N SER A 3 -18.63 -21.07 -22.85
CA SER A 3 -19.97 -20.58 -22.49
C SER A 3 -19.97 -19.46 -21.45
N GLY A 4 -18.80 -19.15 -20.86
CA GLY A 4 -18.66 -18.11 -19.82
C GLY A 4 -18.21 -16.75 -20.37
N GLU A 5 -17.38 -16.73 -21.41
CA GLU A 5 -16.79 -15.51 -21.97
C GLU A 5 -17.84 -14.65 -22.70
N LEU A 6 -18.85 -15.31 -23.27
CA LEU A 6 -20.02 -14.68 -23.89
C LEU A 6 -20.97 -14.00 -22.88
N VAL A 7 -20.96 -14.39 -21.60
CA VAL A 7 -21.95 -13.91 -20.62
C VAL A 7 -21.56 -12.57 -20.01
N ILE A 8 -20.30 -12.41 -19.57
CA ILE A 8 -19.87 -11.17 -18.89
C ILE A 8 -19.79 -9.99 -19.86
N ASN A 9 -19.35 -10.22 -21.11
CA ASN A 9 -19.22 -9.15 -22.11
C ASN A 9 -20.56 -8.62 -22.60
N ALA A 10 -21.62 -9.45 -22.53
CA ALA A 10 -22.99 -9.10 -22.86
C ALA A 10 -23.68 -8.25 -21.78
N LEU A 11 -23.09 -8.09 -20.60
CA LEU A 11 -23.67 -7.27 -19.54
C LEU A 11 -23.75 -5.78 -19.94
N PRO A 12 -24.79 -5.06 -19.46
CA PRO A 12 -24.87 -3.62 -19.54
C PRO A 12 -23.66 -2.95 -18.88
N GLU A 13 -23.33 -1.74 -19.33
CA GLU A 13 -22.13 -1.05 -18.86
C GLU A 13 -22.22 -0.65 -17.39
N GLU A 14 -23.41 -0.34 -16.91
CA GLU A 14 -23.68 0.03 -15.52
C GLU A 14 -23.37 -1.13 -14.57
N ILE A 15 -23.65 -2.36 -15.02
CA ILE A 15 -23.36 -3.57 -14.26
C ILE A 15 -21.85 -3.85 -14.25
N LEU A 16 -21.18 -3.68 -15.40
CA LEU A 16 -19.72 -3.83 -15.49
C LEU A 16 -19.00 -2.77 -14.65
N GLU A 17 -19.44 -1.52 -14.70
CA GLU A 17 -18.94 -0.43 -13.87
C GLU A 17 -19.11 -0.77 -12.38
N LYS A 18 -20.28 -1.27 -12.00
CA LYS A 18 -20.53 -1.69 -10.61
C LYS A 18 -19.63 -2.84 -10.19
N ILE A 19 -19.45 -3.86 -11.02
CA ILE A 19 -18.54 -4.99 -10.74
C ILE A 19 -17.10 -4.49 -10.60
N PHE A 20 -16.62 -3.70 -11.57
CA PHE A 20 -15.25 -3.19 -11.56
C PHE A 20 -15.00 -2.23 -10.39
N SER A 21 -16.02 -1.50 -9.93
CA SER A 21 -15.91 -0.66 -8.72
C SER A 21 -15.59 -1.43 -7.44
N PHE A 22 -15.80 -2.75 -7.41
CA PHE A 22 -15.40 -3.63 -6.30
C PHE A 22 -14.02 -4.25 -6.47
N THR A 23 -13.40 -4.11 -7.63
CA THR A 23 -12.05 -4.62 -7.91
C THR A 23 -10.99 -3.62 -7.47
N SER A 24 -9.74 -4.08 -7.35
CA SER A 24 -8.68 -3.21 -6.88
C SER A 24 -8.24 -2.21 -7.95
N GLN A 25 -8.26 -0.93 -7.61
CA GLN A 25 -7.78 0.14 -8.50
C GLN A 25 -6.28 0.10 -8.81
N TYR A 26 -5.52 -0.77 -8.14
CA TYR A 26 -4.09 -0.92 -8.37
C TYR A 26 -3.85 -1.88 -9.54
N ARG A 27 -3.64 -3.18 -9.29
CA ARG A 27 -3.31 -4.15 -10.34
C ARG A 27 -4.52 -4.57 -11.18
N ASP A 28 -5.70 -4.70 -10.58
CA ASP A 28 -6.85 -5.27 -11.28
C ASP A 28 -7.35 -4.35 -12.39
N TYR A 29 -7.38 -3.03 -12.17
CA TYR A 29 -7.75 -2.06 -13.20
C TYR A 29 -6.86 -2.15 -14.44
N ASP A 30 -5.54 -2.27 -14.23
CA ASP A 30 -4.59 -2.41 -15.34
C ASP A 30 -4.83 -3.71 -16.13
N ASN A 31 -5.12 -4.82 -15.44
CA ASN A 31 -5.47 -6.09 -16.08
C ASN A 31 -6.81 -6.00 -16.83
N ILE A 32 -7.84 -5.39 -16.25
CA ILE A 32 -9.18 -5.22 -16.85
C ILE A 32 -9.08 -4.38 -18.13
N CYS A 33 -8.25 -3.32 -18.11
CA CYS A 33 -7.99 -2.47 -19.27
C CYS A 33 -7.43 -3.22 -20.49
N LEU A 34 -6.79 -4.38 -20.30
CA LEU A 34 -6.18 -5.18 -21.38
C LEU A 34 -7.19 -6.09 -22.10
N VAL A 35 -8.38 -6.30 -21.54
CA VAL A 35 -9.35 -7.27 -22.08
C VAL A 35 -9.95 -6.80 -23.40
N ASN A 36 -10.54 -5.59 -23.43
CA ASN A 36 -11.06 -4.97 -24.65
C ASN A 36 -11.27 -3.46 -24.48
N LYS A 37 -11.60 -2.77 -25.59
CA LYS A 37 -11.83 -1.32 -25.60
C LYS A 37 -12.99 -0.87 -24.70
N LYS A 38 -14.05 -1.68 -24.57
CA LYS A 38 -15.22 -1.37 -23.72
C LYS A 38 -14.79 -1.34 -22.25
N TRP A 39 -14.07 -2.35 -21.79
CA TRP A 39 -13.60 -2.47 -20.41
C TRP A 39 -12.61 -1.38 -20.06
N ASN A 40 -11.68 -1.10 -20.97
CA ASN A 40 -10.73 0.00 -20.85
C ASN A 40 -11.44 1.36 -20.61
N ARG A 41 -12.45 1.67 -21.42
CA ARG A 41 -13.25 2.90 -21.28
C ARG A 41 -14.00 2.99 -19.94
N ILE A 42 -14.56 1.88 -19.47
CA ILE A 42 -15.28 1.84 -18.19
C ILE A 42 -14.30 2.12 -17.03
N ILE A 43 -13.12 1.51 -17.05
CA ILE A 43 -12.08 1.75 -16.04
C ILE A 43 -11.61 3.22 -16.05
N ASP A 44 -11.44 3.84 -17.22
CA ASP A 44 -11.08 5.26 -17.29
C ASP A 44 -12.17 6.18 -16.70
N GLY A 45 -13.44 5.82 -16.89
CA GLY A 45 -14.58 6.45 -16.21
C GLY A 45 -14.47 6.32 -14.69
N LEU A 46 -14.22 5.11 -14.19
CA LEU A 46 -14.05 4.84 -12.76
C LEU A 46 -12.85 5.59 -12.15
N ARG A 47 -11.72 5.68 -12.86
CA ARG A 47 -10.56 6.47 -12.43
C ARG A 47 -10.92 7.95 -12.26
N THR A 48 -11.65 8.49 -13.24
CA THR A 48 -12.12 9.89 -13.21
C THR A 48 -13.09 10.13 -12.06
N LEU A 49 -14.05 9.21 -11.87
CA LEU A 49 -15.01 9.25 -10.79
C LEU A 49 -14.31 9.22 -9.43
N ASN A 50 -13.44 8.24 -9.18
CA ASN A 50 -12.70 8.11 -7.93
C ASN A 50 -11.92 9.38 -7.58
N LYS A 51 -11.29 10.01 -8.58
CA LYS A 51 -10.57 11.27 -8.41
C LYS A 51 -11.52 12.40 -8.00
N SER A 52 -12.62 12.59 -8.73
CA SER A 52 -13.60 13.64 -8.41
C SER A 52 -14.24 13.44 -7.03
N THR A 53 -14.57 12.20 -6.67
CA THR A 53 -15.13 11.85 -5.35
C THR A 53 -14.12 12.15 -4.25
N PHE A 54 -12.84 11.85 -4.45
CA PHE A 54 -11.79 12.19 -3.50
C PHE A 54 -11.64 13.71 -3.31
N GLU A 55 -11.61 14.47 -4.41
CA GLU A 55 -11.48 15.93 -4.38
C GLU A 55 -12.69 16.59 -3.68
N ASP A 56 -13.90 16.16 -3.99
CA ASP A 56 -15.12 16.63 -3.32
C ASP A 56 -15.11 16.27 -1.82
N SER A 57 -14.75 15.03 -1.48
CA SER A 57 -14.62 14.60 -0.08
C SER A 57 -13.60 15.43 0.69
N PHE A 58 -12.49 15.79 0.04
CA PHE A 58 -11.45 16.64 0.63
C PHE A 58 -11.94 18.06 0.89
N GLN A 59 -12.64 18.67 -0.07
CA GLN A 59 -13.20 20.01 0.09
C GLN A 59 -14.29 20.08 1.15
N ASN A 60 -15.13 19.04 1.24
CA ASN A 60 -16.28 18.99 2.13
C ASN A 60 -15.98 18.32 3.48
N GLY A 61 -14.76 17.81 3.69
CA GLY A 61 -14.37 17.10 4.91
C GLY A 61 -15.08 15.75 5.11
N GLN A 62 -15.58 15.13 4.04
CA GLN A 62 -16.36 13.88 4.08
C GLN A 62 -15.46 12.65 3.94
N PHE A 63 -14.68 12.35 4.98
CA PHE A 63 -13.84 11.15 4.99
C PHE A 63 -14.42 10.06 5.87
N TYR A 64 -14.48 8.83 5.33
CA TYR A 64 -14.80 7.63 6.08
C TYR A 64 -13.59 6.72 6.11
N PHE A 65 -13.05 6.50 7.30
CA PHE A 65 -11.96 5.54 7.49
C PHE A 65 -12.56 4.19 7.84
N ARG A 66 -12.19 3.17 7.07
CA ARG A 66 -12.50 1.78 7.39
C ARG A 66 -11.26 1.11 7.94
N CYS A 67 -11.40 0.48 9.10
CA CYS A 67 -10.39 -0.41 9.63
C CYS A 67 -10.61 -1.80 9.02
N PHE A 68 -9.55 -2.38 8.46
CA PHE A 68 -9.54 -3.77 8.04
C PHE A 68 -9.13 -4.66 9.22
N ASP A 69 -9.53 -5.93 9.19
CA ASP A 69 -9.21 -6.89 10.25
C ASP A 69 -7.69 -7.06 10.42
N LYS A 70 -7.24 -7.16 11.67
CA LYS A 70 -5.82 -7.22 12.06
C LYS A 70 -5.20 -8.61 11.84
N VAL A 71 -5.30 -9.17 10.64
CA VAL A 71 -4.60 -10.41 10.33
C VAL A 71 -3.14 -10.07 9.99
N SER A 72 -2.23 -10.33 10.93
CA SER A 72 -0.76 -10.20 10.74
C SER A 72 -0.26 -8.79 10.34
N SER A 73 -0.68 -7.74 11.04
CA SER A 73 -0.25 -6.36 10.79
C SER A 73 0.96 -5.93 11.64
N PRO A 74 1.70 -4.86 11.26
CA PRO A 74 2.69 -4.24 12.14
C PRO A 74 2.10 -3.88 13.51
N SER A 75 2.93 -3.99 14.54
CA SER A 75 2.60 -3.49 15.88
C SER A 75 2.38 -1.97 15.87
N HIS A 76 1.63 -1.47 16.86
CA HIS A 76 1.46 -0.03 17.06
C HIS A 76 2.82 0.66 17.11
N ARG A 77 2.98 1.68 16.26
CA ARG A 77 4.23 2.40 16.07
C ARG A 77 4.01 3.81 15.54
N HIS A 78 4.95 4.71 15.83
CA HIS A 78 5.01 6.04 15.22
C HIS A 78 6.39 6.28 14.59
N SER A 79 6.53 7.36 13.82
CA SER A 79 7.81 7.76 13.20
C SER A 79 8.47 6.66 12.35
N HIS A 80 7.68 5.75 11.78
CA HIS A 80 8.16 4.74 10.85
C HIS A 80 8.40 5.36 9.47
N SER A 81 9.29 4.78 8.68
CA SER A 81 9.47 5.17 7.29
C SER A 81 8.47 4.43 6.42
N SER A 82 7.95 5.07 5.37
CA SER A 82 7.08 4.42 4.40
C SER A 82 7.41 4.84 2.97
N ALA A 83 7.18 3.95 2.02
CA ALA A 83 7.29 4.19 0.59
C ALA A 83 6.42 3.19 -0.17
N VAL A 84 5.96 3.56 -1.36
CA VAL A 84 5.21 2.67 -2.25
C VAL A 84 6.09 2.31 -3.43
N LEU A 85 6.35 1.01 -3.62
CA LEU A 85 7.01 0.45 -4.79
C LEU A 85 6.03 -0.55 -5.44
N ASP A 86 5.74 -0.33 -6.72
CA ASP A 86 4.68 -1.02 -7.46
C ASP A 86 3.32 -0.91 -6.75
N GLN A 87 2.63 -2.03 -6.52
CA GLN A 87 1.35 -2.10 -5.82
C GLN A 87 1.53 -2.53 -4.36
N THR A 88 2.70 -2.25 -3.78
CA THR A 88 3.03 -2.62 -2.39
C THR A 88 3.48 -1.41 -1.61
N MET A 89 2.86 -1.18 -0.46
CA MET A 89 3.33 -0.19 0.51
C MET A 89 4.27 -0.86 1.50
N TYR A 90 5.46 -0.29 1.67
CA TYR A 90 6.45 -0.75 2.61
C TYR A 90 6.50 0.15 3.83
N ILE A 91 6.63 -0.45 5.01
CA ILE A 91 6.88 0.22 6.28
C ILE A 91 8.15 -0.34 6.89
N PHE A 92 9.09 0.53 7.25
CA PHE A 92 10.30 0.15 7.97
C PHE A 92 10.38 0.84 9.34
N GLY A 93 10.69 0.05 10.37
CA GLY A 93 11.09 0.55 11.68
C GLY A 93 10.01 1.38 12.39
N GLY A 94 10.43 2.49 12.98
CA GLY A 94 9.61 3.33 13.85
C GLY A 94 9.80 3.02 15.34
N LEU A 95 8.99 3.66 16.19
CA LEU A 95 9.03 3.54 17.64
C LEU A 95 7.74 2.95 18.17
N SER A 96 7.87 2.03 19.14
CA SER A 96 6.78 1.64 20.03
C SER A 96 6.36 2.80 20.93
N GLY A 97 5.21 2.68 21.60
CA GLY A 97 4.76 3.65 22.60
C GLY A 97 5.70 3.78 23.81
N THR A 98 6.57 2.80 24.06
CA THR A 98 7.60 2.82 25.10
C THR A 98 8.98 3.23 24.56
N SER A 99 9.00 3.91 23.41
CA SER A 99 10.22 4.42 22.75
C SER A 99 11.23 3.35 22.33
N THR A 100 10.88 2.06 22.30
CA THR A 100 11.74 1.04 21.67
C THR A 100 11.66 1.14 20.15
N SER A 101 12.81 1.27 19.47
CA SER A 101 12.90 1.30 18.00
C SER A 101 12.77 -0.09 17.39
N TYR A 102 12.08 -0.17 16.26
CA TYR A 102 11.96 -1.38 15.46
C TYR A 102 12.95 -1.38 14.28
N ASN A 103 13.33 -2.57 13.85
CA ASN A 103 14.03 -2.86 12.61
C ASN A 103 13.27 -3.90 11.79
N ASP A 104 11.95 -3.90 11.78
CA ASP A 104 11.17 -4.80 10.91
C ASP A 104 10.71 -4.06 9.65
N LEU A 105 10.64 -4.81 8.56
CA LEU A 105 10.10 -4.40 7.28
C LEU A 105 8.76 -5.11 7.11
N TRP A 106 7.74 -4.33 6.84
CA TRP A 106 6.39 -4.80 6.55
C TRP A 106 6.02 -4.38 5.14
N ALA A 107 5.30 -5.26 4.45
CA ALA A 107 4.77 -5.03 3.12
C ALA A 107 3.25 -5.22 3.15
N LEU A 108 2.52 -4.21 2.69
CA LEU A 108 1.08 -4.26 2.47
C LEU A 108 0.82 -4.37 0.96
N ASP A 109 0.25 -5.50 0.53
CA ASP A 109 -0.26 -5.62 -0.83
C ASP A 109 -1.51 -4.74 -0.96
N LEU A 110 -1.45 -3.73 -1.83
CA LEU A 110 -2.53 -2.76 -1.99
C LEU A 110 -3.75 -3.34 -2.71
N ASN A 111 -3.64 -4.49 -3.35
CA ASN A 111 -4.76 -5.20 -3.95
C ASN A 111 -5.54 -5.98 -2.89
N THR A 112 -4.84 -6.87 -2.18
CA THR A 112 -5.48 -7.79 -1.23
C THR A 112 -5.70 -7.17 0.15
N LYS A 113 -5.02 -6.05 0.45
CA LYS A 113 -4.97 -5.41 1.77
C LYS A 113 -4.39 -6.31 2.86
N ILE A 114 -3.53 -7.26 2.47
CA ILE A 114 -2.88 -8.21 3.36
C ILE A 114 -1.46 -7.74 3.67
N TRP A 115 -1.13 -7.76 4.97
CA TRP A 115 0.22 -7.51 5.46
C TRP A 115 1.08 -8.78 5.41
N SER A 116 2.36 -8.60 5.10
CA SER A 116 3.35 -9.67 5.12
C SER A 116 4.70 -9.15 5.64
N ARG A 117 5.56 -10.09 6.07
CA ARG A 117 6.97 -9.83 6.39
C ARG A 117 7.84 -10.38 5.25
N PRO A 118 8.41 -9.52 4.40
CA PRO A 118 9.31 -9.96 3.35
C PRO A 118 10.52 -10.67 3.94
N LEU A 119 10.92 -11.80 3.35
CA LEU A 119 12.21 -12.40 3.62
C LEU A 119 13.28 -11.51 2.99
N THR A 120 14.25 -11.08 3.79
CA THR A 120 15.34 -10.21 3.35
C THR A 120 16.66 -10.96 3.53
N SER A 121 17.60 -10.69 2.61
CA SER A 121 18.96 -11.23 2.65
C SER A 121 19.97 -10.09 2.80
N GLY A 122 21.09 -10.36 3.46
CA GLY A 122 22.17 -9.39 3.66
C GLY A 122 22.07 -8.63 4.99
N ASN A 123 22.81 -7.52 5.08
CA ASN A 123 22.86 -6.72 6.30
C ASN A 123 21.58 -5.91 6.47
N TYR A 124 20.84 -6.28 7.50
CA TYR A 124 19.59 -5.62 7.84
C TYR A 124 19.87 -4.25 8.49
N PRO A 125 19.18 -3.16 8.13
CA PRO A 125 19.43 -1.87 8.74
C PRO A 125 19.18 -1.91 10.26
N SER A 126 19.97 -1.16 11.02
CA SER A 126 19.77 -1.05 12.48
C SER A 126 18.36 -0.53 12.79
N PRO A 127 17.82 -0.81 14.00
CA PRO A 127 16.58 -0.19 14.44
C PRO A 127 16.63 1.31 14.25
N LYS A 128 15.61 1.89 13.62
CA LYS A 128 15.57 3.34 13.42
C LYS A 128 14.15 3.87 13.28
N ALA A 129 14.00 5.11 13.73
CA ALA A 129 12.81 5.92 13.62
C ALA A 129 13.16 7.29 13.05
N ALA A 130 12.15 7.97 12.51
CA ALA A 130 12.30 9.23 11.78
C ALA A 130 13.31 9.17 10.62
N ALA A 131 13.55 7.97 10.08
CA ALA A 131 14.29 7.80 8.84
C ALA A 131 13.40 8.13 7.64
N THR A 132 14.02 8.54 6.53
CA THR A 132 13.33 8.75 5.26
C THR A 132 13.51 7.52 4.39
N MET A 133 12.42 7.01 3.81
CA MET A 133 12.45 5.96 2.80
C MET A 133 11.93 6.51 1.48
N THR A 134 12.66 6.26 0.40
CA THR A 134 12.27 6.68 -0.96
C THR A 134 12.49 5.54 -1.95
N VAL A 135 11.81 5.61 -3.08
CA VAL A 135 11.97 4.66 -4.18
C VAL A 135 12.89 5.26 -5.23
N HIS A 136 13.88 4.50 -5.67
CA HIS A 136 14.67 4.83 -6.84
C HIS A 136 14.78 3.59 -7.73
N GLN A 137 14.33 3.74 -8.98
CA GLN A 137 14.21 2.64 -9.93
C GLN A 137 13.36 1.50 -9.33
N ASN A 138 13.99 0.38 -8.98
CA ASN A 138 13.33 -0.79 -8.40
C ASN A 138 13.86 -1.11 -7.00
N SER A 139 14.24 -0.08 -6.24
CA SER A 139 14.88 -0.22 -4.93
C SER A 139 14.35 0.78 -3.90
N LEU A 140 14.21 0.30 -2.67
CA LEU A 140 13.92 1.14 -1.51
C LEU A 140 15.24 1.65 -0.93
N ILE A 141 15.38 2.98 -0.85
CA ILE A 141 16.51 3.65 -0.23
C ILE A 141 16.05 4.18 1.12
N LEU A 142 16.74 3.78 2.19
CA LEU A 142 16.48 4.22 3.56
C LEU A 142 17.66 5.05 4.06
N TYR A 143 17.40 6.27 4.53
CA TYR A 143 18.44 7.20 4.96
C TYR A 143 18.08 7.90 6.28
N GLY A 144 19.11 8.15 7.10
CA GLY A 144 19.00 8.87 8.36
C GLY A 144 18.29 8.11 9.48
N GLY A 145 17.56 8.87 10.30
CA GLY A 145 16.87 8.39 11.50
C GLY A 145 17.78 8.14 12.70
N TYR A 146 17.17 7.82 13.83
CA TYR A 146 17.85 7.51 15.09
C TYR A 146 17.28 6.24 15.73
N SER A 147 18.05 5.62 16.61
CA SER A 147 17.66 4.42 17.38
C SER A 147 17.44 4.76 18.85
N HIS A 148 16.42 4.16 19.48
CA HIS A 148 16.19 4.20 20.91
C HIS A 148 15.93 2.80 21.49
N PRO A 149 16.53 2.42 22.64
CA PRO A 149 17.54 3.18 23.37
C PRO A 149 18.76 3.44 22.50
N TYR A 150 19.44 4.57 22.73
CA TYR A 150 20.64 4.89 21.96
C TYR A 150 21.64 3.74 22.14
N SER A 151 22.20 3.25 21.05
CA SER A 151 23.30 2.31 21.07
C SER A 151 24.60 3.04 21.46
N TYR A 152 24.65 3.58 22.67
CA TYR A 152 25.88 4.03 23.32
C TYR A 152 26.09 3.18 24.57
N PRO A 153 27.23 2.52 24.75
CA PRO A 153 27.72 2.30 26.09
C PRO A 153 28.23 3.64 26.64
N PHE A 154 27.70 4.06 27.79
CA PHE A 154 28.50 4.86 28.71
C PHE A 154 29.65 3.97 29.17
N ASN A 155 30.87 4.28 28.72
CA ASN A 155 32.21 3.91 29.24
C ASN A 155 33.16 3.27 28.22
N GLN A 156 34.40 3.78 28.26
CA GLN A 156 35.67 3.42 27.57
C GLN A 156 35.92 4.21 26.28
N GLN A 157 36.83 5.18 26.19
CA GLN A 157 37.97 5.61 27.02
C GLN A 157 38.06 7.14 27.09
#